data_AF-A0A5C7SVL5-F1
#
_entry.id   AF-A0A5C7SVL5-F1
#
_cell.length_a   1.000
_cell.length_b   1.000
_cell.length_c   1.000
_cell.angle_alpha   90.00
_cell.angle_beta   90.00
_cell.angle_gamma   90.00
#
_symmetry.space_group_name_H-M   'P 1'
#
loop_
_entity.id
_entity.type
_entity.pdbx_description
1 polymer ?
#
loop_
_entity_poly.entity_id
_entity_poly.type
_entity_poly.pdbx_seq_one_letter_code
_entity_poly.pdbx_strand_id
1 'polypeptide(L)'
;MKAPTTPTLLGRALRWLSVREYTRAELAQRLSAFEETPGQMQGVLDTLEKKGFLSDARAAQSLVHRRQGKLGAARIGHELRAKGVAPELLRDTVEQLRVTERERAQAVWAQKFGAAASDRAGQMRQMRFLATRGFAADTIRQVVPKPTGLGTHASPEDADLE
;
A
#
# COMPACT_ATOMS: atom_id res chain seq x y z
N MET A 1 19.59 34.34 27.59
CA MET A 1 19.10 33.53 26.45
C MET A 1 19.19 32.06 26.87
N LYS A 2 18.08 31.32 26.89
CA LYS A 2 18.10 29.88 27.27
C LYS A 2 18.73 29.12 26.11
N ALA A 3 19.83 28.41 26.35
CA ALA A 3 20.46 27.58 25.31
C ALA A 3 19.44 26.58 24.75
N PRO A 4 19.43 26.30 23.43
CA PRO A 4 18.53 25.32 22.85
C PRO A 4 18.79 23.98 23.52
N THR A 5 17.83 23.52 24.32
CA THR A 5 17.95 22.26 25.04
C THR A 5 17.82 21.14 24.01
N THR A 6 18.90 20.38 23.80
CA THR A 6 18.87 19.23 22.89
C THR A 6 17.73 18.30 23.32
N PRO A 7 16.75 18.02 22.45
CA PRO A 7 15.59 17.24 22.85
C PRO A 7 16.01 15.79 23.12
N THR A 8 15.51 15.24 24.23
CA THR A 8 15.71 13.83 24.62
C THR A 8 15.12 12.88 23.58
N LEU A 9 15.53 11.61 23.59
CA LEU A 9 14.94 10.55 22.75
C LEU A 9 13.41 10.51 22.88
N LEU A 10 12.91 10.56 24.11
CA LEU A 10 11.47 10.61 24.38
C LEU A 10 10.80 11.85 23.77
N GLY A 11 11.40 13.03 23.94
CA GLY A 11 10.87 14.28 23.37
C GLY A 11 10.83 14.25 21.84
N ARG A 12 11.87 13.70 21.19
CA ARG A 12 11.92 13.50 19.73
C ARG A 12 10.83 12.54 19.26
N ALA A 13 10.68 11.41 19.94
CA ALA A 13 9.70 10.40 19.61
C ALA A 13 8.27 10.94 19.72
N LEU A 14 7.92 11.61 20.83
CA LEU A 14 6.59 12.19 21.04
C LEU A 14 6.26 13.24 19.98
N ARG A 15 7.22 14.08 19.60
CA ARG A 15 7.02 15.07 18.51
C ARG A 15 6.74 14.42 17.16
N TRP A 16 7.31 13.24 16.88
CA TRP A 16 6.98 12.53 15.64
C TRP A 16 5.62 11.85 15.74
N LEU A 17 5.35 11.15 16.84
CA LEU A 17 4.07 10.47 17.10
C LEU A 17 2.89 11.44 17.14
N SER A 18 3.10 12.72 17.48
CA SER A 18 2.04 13.74 17.43
C SER A 18 1.62 14.12 16.02
N VAL A 19 2.41 13.80 14.99
CA VAL A 19 2.11 14.15 13.59
C VAL A 19 1.46 12.97 12.85
N ARG A 20 1.92 11.75 13.11
CA ARG A 20 1.39 10.53 12.48
C ARG A 20 1.78 9.29 13.27
N GLU A 21 1.11 8.17 12.95
CA GLU A 21 1.50 6.85 13.44
C GLU A 21 2.85 6.39 12.85
N TYR A 22 3.62 5.69 13.68
CA TYR A 22 4.88 5.04 13.32
C TYR A 22 4.86 3.60 13.79
N THR A 23 5.53 2.71 13.05
CA THR A 23 5.89 1.41 13.60
C THR A 23 7.07 1.53 14.55
N ARG A 24 7.26 0.53 15.41
CA ARG A 24 8.43 0.42 16.28
C ARG A 24 9.72 0.49 15.48
N ALA A 25 9.79 -0.25 14.37
CA ALA A 25 10.98 -0.30 13.52
C ALA A 25 11.29 1.07 12.87
N GLU A 26 10.29 1.79 12.36
CA GLU A 26 10.48 3.13 11.82
C GLU A 26 10.98 4.11 12.88
N LEU A 27 10.44 4.01 14.10
CA LEU A 27 10.83 4.90 15.20
C LEU A 27 12.24 4.57 15.70
N ALA A 28 12.59 3.29 15.83
CA ALA A 28 13.93 2.82 16.17
C ALA A 28 14.98 3.31 15.17
N GLN A 29 14.72 3.13 13.86
CA GLN A 29 15.63 3.58 12.80
C GLN A 29 15.86 5.10 12.86
N ARG A 30 14.86 5.88 13.25
CA ARG A 30 14.99 7.34 13.38
C ARG A 30 15.68 7.77 14.67
N LEU A 31 15.50 7.02 15.74
CA LEU A 31 16.09 7.32 17.05
C LEU A 31 17.54 6.87 17.16
N SER A 32 17.97 5.87 16.38
CA SER A 32 19.33 5.31 16.45
C SER A 32 20.43 6.35 16.28
N ALA A 33 20.22 7.36 15.42
CA ALA A 33 21.17 8.46 15.21
C ALA A 33 21.31 9.41 16.42
N PHE A 34 20.48 9.26 17.45
CA PHE A 34 20.47 10.09 18.66
C PHE A 34 20.72 9.26 19.93
N GLU A 35 21.03 7.97 19.80
CA GLU A 35 21.34 7.11 20.93
C GLU A 35 22.77 7.38 21.43
N GLU A 36 22.89 7.86 22.67
CA GLU A 36 24.19 8.13 23.29
C GLU A 36 24.66 6.96 24.15
N THR A 37 23.72 6.24 24.76
CA THR A 37 23.98 5.06 25.60
C THR A 37 23.28 3.83 25.00
N PRO A 38 23.99 2.72 24.74
CA PRO A 38 23.37 1.50 24.22
C PRO A 38 22.18 1.03 25.07
N GLY A 39 21.04 0.81 24.42
CA GLY A 39 19.82 0.32 25.06
C GLY A 39 18.86 1.41 25.54
N GLN A 40 19.29 2.68 25.57
CA GLN A 40 18.43 3.80 25.93
C GLN A 40 17.27 3.95 24.94
N MET A 41 17.53 3.77 23.65
CA MET A 41 16.50 3.79 22.61
C MET A 41 15.43 2.73 22.88
N GLN A 42 15.87 1.49 23.14
CA GLN A 42 14.97 0.36 23.37
C GLN A 42 14.06 0.62 24.57
N GLY A 43 14.60 1.15 25.68
CA GLY A 43 13.81 1.51 26.86
C GLY A 43 12.78 2.61 26.60
N VAL A 44 13.11 3.59 25.75
CA VAL A 44 12.14 4.62 25.32
C VAL A 44 11.02 4.01 24.48
N LEU A 45 11.34 3.15 23.51
CA LEU A 45 10.35 2.47 22.68
C LEU A 45 9.40 1.60 23.53
N ASP A 46 9.94 0.84 24.49
CA ASP A 46 9.14 0.02 25.41
C ASP A 46 8.21 0.86 26.26
N THR A 47 8.70 2.02 26.74
CA THR A 47 7.88 2.96 27.51
C THR A 47 6.74 3.53 26.67
N LEU A 48 7.01 3.86 25.40
CA LEU A 48 6.01 4.41 24.49
C LEU A 48 4.94 3.37 24.12
N GLU A 49 5.32 2.11 23.94
CA GLU A 49 4.35 1.02 23.71
C GLU A 49 3.51 0.74 24.96
N LYS A 50 4.15 0.61 26.14
CA LYS A 50 3.44 0.38 27.41
C LYS A 50 2.43 1.48 27.73
N LYS A 51 2.75 2.73 27.39
CA LYS A 51 1.85 3.88 27.54
C LYS A 51 0.86 4.04 26.38
N GLY A 52 0.90 3.17 25.38
CA GLY A 52 0.00 3.19 24.24
C GLY A 52 0.27 4.31 23.22
N PHE A 53 1.37 5.05 23.31
CA PHE A 53 1.76 6.07 22.33
C PHE A 53 2.27 5.46 21.02
N LEU A 54 2.93 4.30 21.10
CA LEU A 54 3.43 3.56 19.94
C LEU A 54 2.60 2.29 19.72
N SER A 55 2.17 2.03 18.49
CA SER A 55 1.40 0.82 18.14
C SER A 55 1.55 0.48 16.66
N ASP A 56 2.16 -0.67 16.38
CA ASP A 56 2.26 -1.20 15.01
C ASP A 56 0.89 -1.44 14.38
N ALA A 57 -0.10 -1.86 15.18
CA ALA A 57 -1.47 -2.07 14.71
C ALA A 57 -2.11 -0.75 14.22
N ARG A 58 -1.99 0.35 14.98
CA ARG A 58 -2.49 1.65 14.53
C ARG A 58 -1.73 2.18 13.33
N ALA A 59 -0.41 1.98 13.29
CA ALA A 59 0.40 2.35 12.14
C ALA A 59 -0.02 1.60 10.87
N ALA A 60 -0.28 0.29 10.98
CA ALA A 60 -0.77 -0.54 9.89
C ALA A 60 -2.15 -0.08 9.41
N GLN A 61 -3.11 0.11 10.32
CA GLN A 61 -4.46 0.59 10.00
C GLN A 61 -4.43 1.97 9.33
N SER A 62 -3.62 2.90 9.83
CA SER A 62 -3.45 4.23 9.24
C SER A 62 -2.87 4.17 7.82
N LEU A 63 -1.94 3.24 7.56
CA LEU A 63 -1.43 3.02 6.20
C LEU A 63 -2.50 2.44 5.28
N VAL A 64 -3.19 1.39 5.74
CA VAL A 64 -4.29 0.76 5.01
C VAL A 64 -5.34 1.79 4.61
N HIS A 65 -5.83 2.57 5.57
CA HIS A 65 -6.83 3.60 5.33
C HIS A 65 -6.43 4.57 4.21
N ARG A 66 -5.18 5.04 4.21
CA ARG A 66 -4.66 5.97 3.19
C ARG A 66 -4.41 5.34 1.82
N ARG A 67 -4.16 4.02 1.76
CA ARG A 67 -3.69 3.33 0.54
C ARG A 67 -4.75 2.47 -0.13
N GLN A 68 -5.72 1.93 0.61
CA GLN A 68 -6.66 0.91 0.15
C GLN A 68 -7.52 1.34 -1.04
N GLY A 69 -7.81 2.65 -1.16
CA GLY A 69 -8.56 3.19 -2.30
C GLY A 69 -7.75 3.30 -3.60
N LYS A 70 -6.45 2.96 -3.58
CA LYS A 70 -5.55 3.12 -4.74
C LYS A 70 -4.73 1.86 -5.04
N LEU A 71 -4.45 1.05 -4.02
CA LEU A 71 -3.53 -0.09 -4.09
C LEU A 71 -4.21 -1.38 -3.64
N GLY A 72 -3.80 -2.49 -4.26
CA GLY A 72 -4.22 -3.84 -3.88
C GLY A 72 -3.45 -4.37 -2.66
N ALA A 73 -3.89 -5.52 -2.17
CA ALA A 73 -3.40 -6.10 -0.91
C ALA A 73 -1.89 -6.40 -0.97
N ALA A 74 -1.37 -6.83 -2.12
CA ALA A 74 0.04 -7.16 -2.26
C ALA A 74 0.94 -5.93 -2.05
N ARG A 75 0.62 -4.79 -2.69
CA ARG A 75 1.41 -3.55 -2.56
C ARG A 75 1.36 -2.99 -1.15
N ILE A 76 0.18 -2.99 -0.53
CA ILE A 76 0.02 -2.53 0.86
C ILE A 76 0.81 -3.45 1.80
N GLY A 77 0.74 -4.78 1.62
CA GLY A 77 1.52 -5.73 2.38
C GLY A 77 3.03 -5.55 2.24
N HIS A 78 3.52 -5.23 1.03
CA HIS A 78 4.92 -4.87 0.83
C HIS A 78 5.32 -3.58 1.59
N GLU A 79 4.48 -2.54 1.57
CA GLU A 79 4.75 -1.30 2.33
C GLU A 79 4.76 -1.58 3.85
N LEU A 80 3.83 -2.38 4.37
CA LEU A 80 3.78 -2.77 5.78
C LEU A 80 5.03 -3.55 6.20
N ARG A 81 5.46 -4.54 5.40
CA ARG A 81 6.69 -5.29 5.65
C ARG A 81 7.92 -4.38 5.65
N ALA A 82 8.01 -3.45 4.68
CA ALA A 82 9.12 -2.50 4.61
C ALA A 82 9.18 -1.55 5.83
N LYS A 83 8.04 -1.32 6.48
CA LYS A 83 7.94 -0.56 7.75
C LYS A 83 8.20 -1.42 8.98
N GLY A 84 8.55 -2.70 8.82
CA GLY A 84 8.88 -3.59 9.94
C GLY A 84 7.68 -4.08 10.74
N VAL A 85 6.47 -4.08 10.16
CA VAL A 85 5.30 -4.68 10.80
C VAL A 85 5.51 -6.19 10.97
N ALA A 86 5.21 -6.72 12.16
CA ALA A 86 5.37 -8.13 12.48
C ALA A 86 4.60 -9.06 11.52
N PRO A 87 5.14 -10.27 11.22
CA PRO A 87 4.54 -11.20 10.25
C PRO A 87 3.08 -11.55 10.51
N GLU A 88 2.69 -11.70 11.76
CA GLU A 88 1.34 -12.07 12.19
C GLU A 88 0.35 -10.94 11.86
N LEU A 89 0.65 -9.72 12.32
CA LEU A 89 -0.16 -8.54 12.04
C LEU A 89 -0.21 -8.25 10.52
N LEU A 90 0.90 -8.46 9.82
CA LEU A 90 0.95 -8.33 8.37
C LEU A 90 -0.01 -9.31 7.68
N ARG A 91 0.03 -10.60 8.06
CA ARG A 91 -0.85 -11.63 7.50
C ARG A 91 -2.31 -11.26 7.73
N ASP A 92 -2.68 -10.96 8.97
CA ASP A 92 -4.07 -10.67 9.35
C ASP A 92 -4.58 -9.41 8.61
N THR A 93 -3.74 -8.38 8.48
CA THR A 93 -4.08 -7.16 7.72
C THR A 93 -4.28 -7.45 6.23
N VAL A 94 -3.43 -8.28 5.62
CA VAL A 94 -3.53 -8.66 4.20
C VAL A 94 -4.77 -9.51 3.96
N GLU A 95 -5.12 -10.43 4.86
CA GLU A 95 -6.34 -11.23 4.77
C GLU A 95 -7.59 -10.34 4.81
N GLN A 96 -7.64 -9.37 5.72
CA GLN A 96 -8.74 -8.39 5.76
C GLN A 96 -8.86 -7.57 4.46
N LEU A 97 -7.73 -7.16 3.87
CA LEU A 97 -7.71 -6.43 2.60
C LEU A 97 -8.22 -7.26 1.42
N ARG A 98 -8.04 -8.59 1.44
CA ARG A 98 -8.49 -9.50 0.38
C ARG A 98 -10.01 -9.60 0.33
N VAL A 99 -10.69 -9.50 1.47
CA VAL A 99 -12.17 -9.55 1.55
C VAL A 99 -12.82 -8.52 0.63
N THR A 100 -12.28 -7.30 0.58
CA THR A 100 -12.83 -6.18 -0.21
C THR A 100 -12.05 -5.91 -1.51
N GLU A 101 -11.10 -6.78 -1.86
CA GLU A 101 -10.13 -6.48 -2.93
C GLU A 101 -10.79 -6.31 -4.29
N ARG A 102 -11.82 -7.10 -4.60
CA ARG A 102 -12.60 -6.99 -5.84
C ARG A 102 -13.27 -5.64 -6.00
N GLU A 103 -13.97 -5.18 -4.96
CA GLU A 103 -14.70 -3.91 -4.97
C GLU A 103 -13.75 -2.73 -5.10
N ARG A 104 -12.62 -2.76 -4.36
CA ARG A 104 -11.58 -1.72 -4.46
C ARG A 104 -10.92 -1.71 -5.83
N ALA A 105 -10.64 -2.88 -6.41
CA ALA A 105 -10.09 -2.99 -7.76
C ALA A 105 -11.06 -2.44 -8.81
N GLN A 106 -12.36 -2.74 -8.68
CA GLN A 106 -13.40 -2.22 -9.57
C GLN A 106 -13.50 -0.70 -9.51
N ALA A 107 -13.49 -0.11 -8.31
CA ALA A 107 -13.50 1.35 -8.14
C ALA A 107 -12.28 2.00 -8.80
N VAL A 108 -11.08 1.45 -8.58
CA VAL A 108 -9.84 1.95 -9.17
C VAL A 108 -9.81 1.80 -10.69
N TRP A 109 -10.33 0.70 -11.23
CA TRP A 109 -10.47 0.49 -12.67
C TRP A 109 -11.48 1.46 -13.29
N ALA A 110 -12.65 1.61 -12.69
CA ALA A 110 -13.71 2.49 -13.17
C ALA A 110 -13.27 3.96 -13.19
N GLN A 111 -12.55 4.40 -12.15
CA GLN A 111 -12.01 5.75 -12.09
C GLN A 111 -11.02 6.07 -13.23
N LYS A 112 -10.27 5.09 -13.72
CA LYS A 112 -9.28 5.32 -14.79
C LYS A 112 -9.82 5.04 -16.19
N PHE A 113 -10.56 3.95 -16.36
CA PHE A 113 -10.94 3.45 -17.68
C PHE A 113 -12.44 3.56 -17.94
N GLY A 114 -13.28 3.27 -16.94
CA GLY A 114 -14.74 3.37 -17.03
C GLY A 114 -15.45 2.41 -17.99
N ALA A 115 -14.74 1.85 -18.97
CA ALA A 115 -15.28 0.98 -20.00
C ALA A 115 -14.27 -0.10 -20.43
N ALA A 116 -14.80 -1.17 -21.02
CA ALA A 116 -14.01 -2.21 -21.66
C ALA A 116 -13.15 -1.63 -22.79
N ALA A 117 -11.98 -2.23 -23.01
CA ALA A 117 -11.17 -1.91 -24.18
C ALA A 117 -11.86 -2.36 -25.48
N SER A 118 -11.53 -1.73 -26.61
CA SER A 118 -11.99 -2.19 -27.92
C SER A 118 -11.26 -3.45 -28.39
N ASP A 119 -10.01 -3.66 -27.95
CA ASP A 119 -9.13 -4.72 -28.43
C ASP A 119 -8.40 -5.45 -27.28
N ARG A 120 -7.74 -6.57 -27.64
CA ARG A 120 -6.96 -7.38 -26.69
C ARG A 120 -5.78 -6.61 -26.11
N ALA A 121 -5.12 -5.76 -26.91
CA ALA A 121 -4.00 -4.96 -26.45
C ALA A 121 -4.45 -3.95 -25.38
N GLY A 122 -5.59 -3.29 -25.58
CA GLY A 122 -6.20 -2.41 -24.59
C GLY A 122 -6.62 -3.13 -23.32
N GLN A 123 -7.20 -4.32 -23.43
CA GLN A 123 -7.51 -5.14 -22.26
C GLN A 123 -6.25 -5.43 -21.44
N MET A 124 -5.15 -5.82 -22.10
CA MET A 124 -3.87 -6.07 -21.43
C MET A 124 -3.31 -4.80 -20.76
N ARG A 125 -3.50 -3.61 -21.35
CA ARG A 125 -3.13 -2.33 -20.70
C ARG A 125 -3.94 -2.11 -19.42
N GLN A 126 -5.25 -2.39 -19.43
CA GLN A 126 -6.11 -2.27 -18.24
C GLN A 126 -5.71 -3.26 -17.14
N MET A 127 -5.42 -4.52 -17.50
CA MET A 127 -4.96 -5.54 -16.56
C MET A 127 -3.61 -5.17 -15.92
N ARG A 128 -2.62 -4.73 -16.72
CA ARG A 128 -1.31 -4.29 -16.22
C ARG A 128 -1.42 -3.11 -15.27
N PHE A 129 -2.35 -2.18 -15.52
CA PHE A 129 -2.59 -1.06 -14.61
C PHE A 129 -3.00 -1.51 -13.20
N LEU A 130 -3.87 -2.51 -13.08
CA LEU A 130 -4.26 -3.04 -11.77
C LEU A 130 -3.16 -3.91 -11.17
N ALA A 131 -2.46 -4.71 -11.99
CA ALA A 131 -1.35 -5.55 -11.53
C ALA A 131 -0.21 -4.71 -10.93
N THR A 132 0.17 -3.60 -11.56
CA THR A 132 1.20 -2.68 -11.04
C THR A 132 0.79 -2.04 -9.71
N ARG A 133 -0.51 -1.88 -9.45
CA ARG A 133 -1.08 -1.42 -8.18
C ARG A 133 -1.20 -2.53 -7.12
N GLY A 134 -0.84 -3.76 -7.47
CA GLY A 134 -0.78 -4.88 -6.54
C GLY A 134 -2.10 -5.58 -6.27
N PHE A 135 -3.07 -5.47 -7.17
CA PHE A 135 -4.29 -6.26 -7.12
C PHE A 135 -4.02 -7.70 -7.56
N ALA A 136 -4.71 -8.66 -6.94
CA ALA A 136 -4.54 -10.08 -7.24
C ALA A 136 -5.00 -10.45 -8.66
N ALA A 137 -4.33 -11.42 -9.30
CA ALA A 137 -4.55 -11.73 -10.71
C ALA A 137 -5.96 -12.27 -11.01
N ASP A 138 -6.54 -13.05 -10.10
CA ASP A 138 -7.92 -13.52 -10.13
C ASP A 138 -8.91 -12.35 -10.02
N THR A 139 -8.68 -11.42 -9.10
CA THR A 139 -9.48 -10.19 -8.97
C THR A 139 -9.40 -9.36 -10.25
N ILE A 140 -8.22 -9.21 -10.85
CA ILE A 140 -8.04 -8.47 -12.10
C ILE A 140 -8.85 -9.09 -13.23
N ARG A 141 -8.85 -10.43 -13.35
CA ARG A 141 -9.66 -11.14 -14.37
C ARG A 141 -11.16 -10.95 -14.18
N GLN A 142 -11.62 -10.80 -12.94
CA GLN A 142 -13.03 -10.55 -12.63
C GLN A 142 -13.45 -9.10 -12.90
N VAL A 143 -12.52 -8.15 -12.71
CA VAL A 143 -12.81 -6.71 -12.85
C VAL A 143 -12.65 -6.22 -14.28
N VAL A 144 -11.65 -6.69 -15.02
CA VAL A 144 -11.37 -6.21 -16.38
C VAL A 144 -12.21 -7.01 -17.38
N PRO A 145 -13.23 -6.39 -18.01
CA PRO A 145 -14.07 -7.08 -18.98
C PRO A 145 -13.30 -7.51 -20.23
N LYS A 146 -13.87 -8.47 -20.96
CA LYS A 146 -13.40 -8.81 -22.31
C LYS A 146 -13.62 -7.62 -23.26
N PRO A 147 -12.77 -7.44 -24.28
CA PRO A 147 -12.97 -6.37 -25.23
C PRO A 147 -14.30 -6.53 -25.98
N THR A 148 -15.00 -5.42 -26.20
CA THR A 148 -16.33 -5.40 -26.81
C THR A 148 -16.28 -5.41 -28.34
N GLY A 149 -15.12 -5.12 -28.94
CA GLY A 149 -14.89 -5.26 -30.37
C GLY A 149 -14.55 -6.71 -30.73
N LEU A 150 -15.47 -7.39 -31.40
CA LEU A 150 -15.08 -8.44 -32.34
C LEU A 150 -14.06 -7.79 -33.27
N GLY A 151 -12.84 -8.31 -33.31
CA GLY A 151 -11.94 -7.98 -34.40
C GLY A 151 -12.61 -8.44 -35.68
N THR A 152 -13.26 -7.52 -36.38
CA THR A 152 -13.50 -7.64 -37.81
C THR A 152 -12.11 -7.71 -38.42
N HIS A 153 -11.62 -8.94 -38.61
CA HIS A 153 -10.66 -9.20 -39.66
C HIS A 153 -11.38 -8.81 -40.95
N ALA A 154 -11.22 -7.55 -41.37
CA ALA A 154 -11.33 -7.23 -42.79
C ALA A 154 -10.13 -7.95 -43.43
N SER A 155 -10.37 -9.15 -43.97
CA SER A 155 -9.43 -9.76 -44.90
C SER A 155 -9.29 -8.81 -46.10
N PRO A 156 -8.07 -8.40 -46.47
CA PRO A 156 -7.83 -7.69 -47.71
C PRO A 156 -7.62 -8.70 -48.85
N GLU A 157 -8.59 -9.58 -49.11
CA GLU A 157 -8.46 -10.64 -50.14
C GLU A 157 -9.51 -10.59 -51.27
N ASP A 158 -10.42 -9.62 -51.31
CA ASP A 158 -11.34 -9.43 -52.44
C ASP A 158 -11.06 -8.11 -53.21
N ALA A 159 -9.78 -7.74 -53.36
CA ALA A 159 -9.37 -6.57 -54.14
C ALA A 159 -8.78 -6.92 -55.52
N ASP A 160 -9.09 -8.10 -56.03
CA ASP A 160 -8.92 -8.44 -57.45
C ASP A 160 -10.23 -9.08 -57.93
N LEU A 161 -11.02 -8.31 -58.70
CA LEU A 161 -11.86 -8.74 -59.83
C LEU A 161 -12.69 -7.54 -60.32
N GLU A 162 -12.05 -6.67 -61.12
CA GLU A 162 -12.47 -6.17 -62.45
C GLU A 162 -11.67 -4.92 -62.87
#